data_AF-A0A9W9ZVU3-F1
#
_entry.id   AF-A0A9W9ZVU3-F1
#
_cell.length_a   1.000
_cell.length_b   1.000
_cell.length_c   1.000
_cell.angle_alpha   90.00
_cell.angle_beta   90.00
_cell.angle_gamma   90.00
#
_symmetry.space_group_name_H-M   'P 1'
#
loop_
_entity.id
_entity.type
_entity.pdbx_description
1 polymer ?
#
loop_
_entity_poly.entity_id
_entity_poly.type
_entity_poly.pdbx_seq_one_letter_code
_entity_poly.pdbx_strand_id
1 'polypeptide(L)'
;MSPQAMLCVFILVVCGLIPLIDANAIQCQNLEYTGPIKEVIEMKPTKLAEATDAAAAAAEGFAMDMASAGIGGIPFVGIMLSSMFDQIVASFGSGGLQIEGVFNSLKLEIYQLKEYMDQNIEEVKIDYIRKAFGSTSRGGMLGYAKHCTDSYKERANEMAVCLENLRAMLSQQYLFFMPEGETPSAYEQTLPLFRMYGQLYVDTLLDQIAVEKKKGHEDLAERHAEALIAKVKEFKEHSEKALKIIVMNHLEPHIMPPKNNPSCAPLSDGVRMCVCTIAIGPSKFNAVDKNGIPTDKTKNFCVGVIYTSRDPCKTTIRAYANDYAREHGTAIVTYWRKQVGQIVSKWTKTAEALQPMVDKHKRSLPLLERIQFEREVAADIAKEKRMMQKRETAA
;
A
#
# COMPACT_ATOMS: atom_id res chain seq x y z
N MET A 1 -27.22 -13.04 -40.11
CA MET A 1 -26.76 -12.06 -39.10
C MET A 1 -27.46 -12.38 -37.79
N SER A 2 -26.74 -12.59 -36.68
CA SER A 2 -27.46 -12.81 -35.43
C SER A 2 -28.17 -11.50 -35.05
N PRO A 3 -29.46 -11.53 -34.66
CA PRO A 3 -30.19 -10.33 -34.26
C PRO A 3 -29.47 -9.53 -33.16
N GLN A 4 -28.68 -10.23 -32.33
CA GLN A 4 -27.92 -9.68 -31.21
C GLN A 4 -26.72 -8.83 -31.66
N ALA A 5 -25.97 -9.25 -32.69
CA ALA A 5 -24.84 -8.48 -33.23
C ALA A 5 -25.31 -7.14 -33.82
N MET A 6 -26.43 -7.17 -34.54
CA MET A 6 -27.02 -5.97 -35.13
C MET A 6 -27.52 -5.03 -34.05
N LEU A 7 -28.17 -5.54 -33.00
CA LEU A 7 -28.69 -4.75 -31.88
C LEU A 7 -27.57 -4.06 -31.08
N CYS A 8 -26.49 -4.76 -30.76
CA CYS A 8 -25.35 -4.17 -30.02
C CYS A 8 -24.64 -3.09 -30.84
N VAL A 9 -24.42 -3.32 -32.14
CA VAL A 9 -23.84 -2.30 -33.03
C VAL A 9 -24.80 -1.11 -33.18
N PHE A 10 -26.11 -1.36 -33.34
CA PHE A 10 -27.11 -0.30 -33.39
C PHE A 10 -27.11 0.52 -32.10
N ILE A 11 -27.07 -0.11 -30.92
CA ILE A 11 -27.07 0.61 -29.64
C ILE A 11 -25.80 1.44 -29.46
N LEU A 12 -24.62 0.89 -29.76
CA LEU A 12 -23.34 1.62 -29.60
C LEU A 12 -23.24 2.82 -30.57
N VAL A 13 -23.78 2.67 -31.78
CA VAL A 13 -23.79 3.71 -32.81
C VAL A 13 -24.88 4.75 -32.56
N VAL A 14 -26.09 4.33 -32.16
CA VAL A 14 -27.23 5.23 -31.88
C VAL A 14 -27.04 6.00 -30.57
N CYS A 15 -26.37 5.42 -29.57
CA CYS A 15 -25.96 6.13 -28.37
C CYS A 15 -24.71 7.02 -28.56
N GLY A 16 -24.16 7.10 -29.79
CA GLY A 16 -23.04 7.98 -30.12
C GLY A 16 -21.70 7.60 -29.48
N LEU A 17 -21.55 6.36 -29.01
CA LEU A 17 -20.36 5.90 -28.29
C LEU A 17 -19.19 5.57 -29.22
N ILE A 18 -19.48 5.07 -30.42
CA ILE A 18 -18.48 4.86 -31.48
C ILE A 18 -19.14 5.21 -32.83
N PRO A 19 -18.59 6.15 -33.61
CA PRO A 19 -19.13 6.44 -34.94
C PRO A 19 -18.88 5.25 -35.89
N LEU A 20 -19.88 4.90 -36.71
CA LEU A 20 -19.80 3.84 -37.74
C LEU A 20 -18.65 3.99 -38.74
N ILE A 21 -18.08 5.19 -38.84
CA ILE A 21 -16.99 5.53 -39.77
C ILE A 21 -15.59 5.22 -39.20
N ASP A 22 -15.46 4.99 -37.89
CA ASP A 22 -14.16 4.72 -37.28
C ASP A 22 -13.85 3.21 -37.30
N ALA A 23 -13.03 2.82 -38.26
CA ALA A 23 -12.52 1.45 -38.31
C ALA A 23 -11.52 1.21 -37.17
N ASN A 24 -11.75 0.15 -36.39
CA ASN A 24 -10.89 -0.27 -35.27
C ASN A 24 -10.95 0.64 -34.04
N ALA A 25 -12.12 1.20 -33.75
CA ALA A 25 -12.34 1.93 -32.51
C ALA A 25 -12.54 0.96 -31.33
N ILE A 26 -12.02 1.35 -30.18
CA ILE A 26 -12.27 0.70 -28.90
C ILE A 26 -12.86 1.73 -27.95
N GLN A 27 -13.96 1.37 -27.30
CA GLN A 27 -14.54 2.16 -26.23
C GLN A 27 -14.48 1.35 -24.95
N CYS A 28 -13.82 1.91 -23.97
CA CYS A 28 -13.78 1.32 -22.65
C CYS A 28 -14.92 1.88 -21.79
N GLN A 29 -15.61 0.99 -21.09
CA GLN A 29 -16.77 1.27 -20.25
C GLN A 29 -16.58 0.69 -18.87
N ASN A 30 -17.09 1.45 -17.89
CA ASN A 30 -16.84 1.17 -16.50
C ASN A 30 -15.35 0.88 -16.25
N LEU A 31 -14.43 1.64 -16.84
CA LEU A 31 -13.04 1.76 -16.40
C LEU A 31 -12.94 2.35 -14.97
N GLU A 32 -13.95 2.08 -14.11
CA GLU A 32 -14.07 2.29 -12.67
C GLU A 32 -12.82 1.78 -11.97
N TYR A 33 -11.72 2.50 -12.00
CA TYR A 33 -11.40 3.92 -11.82
C TYR A 33 -12.06 5.18 -12.52
N THR A 34 -13.11 5.19 -13.34
CA THR A 34 -13.74 6.44 -13.88
C THR A 34 -15.28 6.39 -13.92
N GLY A 35 -16.04 7.28 -13.26
CA GLY A 35 -15.61 8.32 -12.31
C GLY A 35 -15.14 7.65 -11.04
N PRO A 36 -13.95 7.98 -10.49
CA PRO A 36 -13.47 9.31 -10.16
C PRO A 36 -11.93 9.41 -10.33
N ILE A 37 -11.22 8.88 -11.34
CA ILE A 37 -9.73 9.05 -11.44
C ILE A 37 -9.33 10.51 -11.36
N LYS A 38 -10.07 11.39 -12.03
CA LYS A 38 -9.82 12.82 -11.95
C LYS A 38 -10.03 13.29 -10.50
N GLU A 39 -11.15 12.91 -9.90
CA GLU A 39 -11.50 13.16 -8.49
C GLU A 39 -10.62 12.42 -7.46
N VAL A 40 -9.86 11.36 -7.81
CA VAL A 40 -8.98 10.50 -6.98
C VAL A 40 -7.52 10.91 -7.11
N ILE A 41 -7.11 11.31 -8.32
CA ILE A 41 -5.92 12.14 -8.55
C ILE A 41 -6.12 13.49 -7.85
N GLU A 42 -7.33 14.03 -7.80
CA GLU A 42 -7.68 15.24 -7.04
C GLU A 42 -8.03 14.92 -5.57
N MET A 43 -8.28 13.65 -5.21
CA MET A 43 -8.66 13.26 -3.86
C MET A 43 -7.48 13.52 -2.97
N LYS A 44 -7.75 14.33 -1.95
CA LYS A 44 -6.78 14.59 -0.90
C LYS A 44 -6.47 13.27 -0.20
N PRO A 45 -5.22 13.05 0.23
CA PRO A 45 -4.90 11.93 1.09
C PRO A 45 -5.88 11.87 2.26
N THR A 46 -6.17 10.66 2.76
CA THR A 46 -7.01 10.54 3.96
C THR A 46 -6.32 11.26 5.12
N LYS A 47 -7.08 11.75 6.11
CA LYS A 47 -6.50 12.41 7.29
C LYS A 47 -5.42 11.56 7.99
N LEU A 48 -5.58 10.24 7.96
CA LEU A 48 -4.57 9.32 8.50
C LEU A 48 -3.33 9.25 7.61
N ALA A 49 -3.47 9.27 6.28
CA ALA A 49 -2.34 9.39 5.37
C ALA A 49 -1.60 10.71 5.58
N GLU A 50 -2.32 11.83 5.74
CA GLU A 50 -1.72 13.14 6.05
C GLU A 50 -0.97 13.12 7.39
N ALA A 51 -1.58 12.57 8.45
CA ALA A 51 -0.96 12.47 9.77
C ALA A 51 0.31 11.61 9.78
N THR A 52 0.26 10.45 9.13
CA THR A 52 1.42 9.53 9.05
C THR A 52 2.52 10.07 8.15
N ASP A 53 2.18 10.79 7.07
CA ASP A 53 3.13 11.48 6.21
C ASP A 53 3.82 12.66 6.92
N ALA A 54 3.10 13.40 7.78
CA ALA A 54 3.65 14.45 8.63
C ALA A 54 4.58 13.87 9.71
N ALA A 55 4.19 12.75 10.34
CA ALA A 55 5.04 12.04 11.31
C ALA A 55 6.34 11.55 10.65
N ALA A 56 6.27 11.01 9.43
CA ALA A 56 7.46 10.60 8.68
C ALA A 56 8.39 11.78 8.32
N ALA A 57 7.84 12.97 8.07
CA ALA A 57 8.66 14.16 7.83
C ALA A 57 9.39 14.62 9.12
N ALA A 58 8.73 14.52 10.27
CA ALA A 58 9.38 14.76 11.56
C ALA A 58 10.50 13.74 11.83
N ALA A 59 10.26 12.47 11.47
CA ALA A 59 11.25 11.39 11.59
C ALA A 59 12.50 11.63 10.73
N GLU A 60 12.33 12.11 9.49
CA GLU A 60 13.42 12.52 8.60
C GLU A 60 14.30 13.61 9.26
N GLY A 61 13.68 14.70 9.75
CA GLY A 61 14.41 15.79 10.42
C GLY A 61 15.14 15.32 11.67
N PHE A 62 14.47 14.52 12.51
CA PHE A 62 15.05 13.97 13.73
C PHE A 62 16.26 13.06 13.46
N ALA A 63 16.20 12.22 12.43
CA ALA A 63 17.33 11.38 12.03
C ALA A 63 18.53 12.21 11.56
N MET A 64 18.30 13.29 10.80
CA MET A 64 19.36 14.22 10.39
C MET A 64 20.02 14.90 11.60
N ASP A 65 19.22 15.33 12.58
CA ASP A 65 19.72 15.93 13.82
C ASP A 65 20.57 14.94 14.63
N MET A 66 20.11 13.69 14.76
CA MET A 66 20.85 12.64 15.47
C MET A 66 22.17 12.27 14.79
N ALA A 67 22.24 12.36 13.46
CA ALA A 67 23.45 12.07 12.70
C ALA A 67 24.44 13.25 12.71
N SER A 68 23.96 14.49 12.83
CA SER A 68 24.79 15.70 12.76
C SER A 68 25.26 16.22 14.11
N ALA A 69 24.54 15.96 15.21
CA ALA A 69 24.84 16.46 16.55
C ALA A 69 25.01 15.35 17.61
N GLY A 70 25.79 15.65 18.65
CA GLY A 70 25.84 14.84 19.87
C GLY A 70 24.71 15.24 20.83
N ILE A 71 23.69 14.38 20.96
CA ILE A 71 22.70 14.16 22.05
C ILE A 71 21.98 15.36 22.70
N GLY A 72 22.63 16.48 22.95
CA GLY A 72 22.11 17.64 23.69
C GLY A 72 20.91 18.34 23.05
N GLY A 73 20.49 17.94 21.85
CA GLY A 73 19.30 18.43 21.16
C GLY A 73 18.02 17.59 21.37
N ILE A 74 18.09 16.40 22.00
CA ILE A 74 16.91 15.55 22.21
C ILE A 74 16.23 15.92 23.55
N PRO A 75 15.06 16.59 23.56
CA PRO A 75 14.46 17.12 24.79
C PRO A 75 14.02 16.00 25.74
N PHE A 76 13.50 14.88 25.24
CA PHE A 76 13.08 13.72 26.03
C PHE A 76 13.08 12.44 25.18
N VAL A 77 13.02 11.25 25.82
CA VAL A 77 12.97 9.96 25.09
C VAL A 77 11.53 9.58 24.73
N GLY A 78 11.30 8.92 23.60
CA GLY A 78 9.92 8.69 23.13
C GLY A 78 9.33 9.87 22.35
N ILE A 79 10.18 10.75 21.83
CA ILE A 79 9.79 11.97 21.13
C ILE A 79 9.15 11.65 19.79
N MET A 80 9.62 10.60 19.10
CA MET A 80 9.10 10.25 17.78
C MET A 80 7.71 9.65 17.89
N LEU A 81 7.51 8.69 18.80
CA LEU A 81 6.19 8.18 19.10
C LEU A 81 5.23 9.28 19.59
N SER A 82 5.71 10.23 20.40
CA SER A 82 4.90 11.37 20.85
C SER A 82 4.48 12.25 19.67
N SER A 83 5.43 12.60 18.79
CA SER A 83 5.18 13.41 17.60
C SER A 83 4.15 12.75 16.69
N MET A 84 4.29 11.44 16.46
CA MET A 84 3.32 10.66 15.70
C MET A 84 1.91 10.75 16.31
N PHE A 85 1.78 10.58 17.63
CA PHE A 85 0.49 10.72 18.29
C PHE A 85 -0.06 12.15 18.20
N ASP A 86 0.79 13.18 18.31
CA ASP A 86 0.38 14.57 18.19
C ASP A 86 -0.16 14.87 16.77
N GLN A 87 0.47 14.35 15.71
CA GLN A 87 -0.02 14.47 14.33
C GLN A 87 -1.38 13.77 14.15
N ILE A 88 -1.55 12.60 14.77
CA ILE A 88 -2.83 11.87 14.74
C ILE A 88 -3.90 12.65 15.51
N VAL A 89 -3.61 13.17 16.70
CA VAL A 89 -4.55 13.98 17.49
C VAL A 89 -4.96 15.25 16.73
N ALA A 90 -4.00 15.96 16.13
CA ALA A 90 -4.27 17.15 15.32
C ALA A 90 -5.22 16.87 14.15
N SER A 91 -5.14 15.66 13.56
CA SER A 91 -5.97 15.26 12.44
C SER A 91 -7.39 14.82 12.85
N PHE A 92 -7.55 14.25 14.05
CA PHE A 92 -8.81 13.62 14.50
C PHE A 92 -9.61 14.38 15.57
N GLY A 93 -9.07 15.42 16.21
CA GLY A 93 -9.86 16.40 16.97
C GLY A 93 -9.42 16.66 18.42
N SER A 94 -9.92 17.78 18.94
CA SER A 94 -9.56 18.48 20.18
C SER A 94 -10.04 17.77 21.45
N GLY A 95 -9.36 16.69 21.84
CA GLY A 95 -9.63 16.00 23.11
C GLY A 95 -8.61 14.95 23.54
N GLY A 96 -7.49 14.81 22.81
CA GLY A 96 -6.50 13.75 23.02
C GLY A 96 -6.74 12.52 22.13
N LEU A 97 -5.76 11.62 22.09
CA LEU A 97 -5.76 10.45 21.18
C LEU A 97 -6.85 9.44 21.59
N GLN A 98 -7.96 9.42 20.86
CA GLN A 98 -8.92 8.32 20.94
C GLN A 98 -8.51 7.21 19.97
N ILE A 99 -7.94 6.12 20.51
CA ILE A 99 -7.51 4.96 19.70
C ILE A 99 -8.68 4.39 18.89
N GLU A 100 -9.90 4.46 19.43
CA GLU A 100 -11.14 4.10 18.72
C GLU A 100 -11.41 5.00 17.52
N GLY A 101 -11.12 6.30 17.61
CA GLY A 101 -11.21 7.24 16.48
C GLY A 101 -10.22 6.91 15.35
N VAL A 102 -8.98 6.53 15.70
CA VAL A 102 -7.97 6.06 14.73
C VAL A 102 -8.45 4.79 14.03
N PHE A 103 -8.98 3.83 14.80
CA PHE A 103 -9.56 2.61 14.24
C PHE A 103 -10.76 2.90 13.34
N ASN A 104 -11.67 3.79 13.72
CA ASN A 104 -12.81 4.17 12.89
C ASN A 104 -12.37 4.83 11.58
N SER A 105 -11.28 5.62 11.59
CA SER A 105 -10.70 6.15 10.36
C SER A 105 -10.06 5.06 9.50
N LEU A 106 -9.32 4.12 10.09
CA LEU A 106 -8.78 2.96 9.38
C LEU A 106 -9.91 2.13 8.76
N LYS A 107 -10.98 1.89 9.52
CA LYS A 107 -12.18 1.17 9.07
C LYS A 107 -12.88 1.90 7.92
N LEU A 108 -13.01 3.22 8.00
CA LEU A 108 -13.59 4.04 6.93
C LEU A 108 -12.75 3.94 5.66
N GLU A 109 -11.43 4.03 5.76
CA GLU A 109 -10.54 3.90 4.61
C GLU A 109 -10.57 2.49 4.01
N ILE A 110 -10.60 1.46 4.86
CA ILE A 110 -10.82 0.07 4.43
C ILE A 110 -12.16 -0.08 3.71
N TYR A 111 -13.24 0.56 4.18
CA TYR A 111 -14.53 0.52 3.51
C TYR A 111 -14.57 1.33 2.22
N GLN A 112 -13.90 2.48 2.18
CA GLN A 112 -13.74 3.25 0.95
C GLN A 112 -12.97 2.43 -0.08
N LEU A 113 -11.87 1.79 0.32
CA LEU A 113 -11.12 0.85 -0.52
C LEU A 113 -11.97 -0.36 -0.92
N LYS A 114 -12.80 -0.88 -0.02
CA LYS A 114 -13.73 -1.98 -0.31
C LYS A 114 -14.71 -1.61 -1.42
N GLU A 115 -15.36 -0.45 -1.27
CA GLU A 115 -16.31 0.09 -2.24
C GLU A 115 -15.60 0.40 -3.55
N TYR A 116 -14.40 0.99 -3.47
CA TYR A 116 -13.56 1.37 -4.59
C TYR A 116 -13.02 0.17 -5.39
N MET A 117 -12.55 -0.88 -4.72
CA MET A 117 -11.98 -2.09 -5.33
C MET A 117 -13.04 -3.15 -5.63
N ASP A 118 -14.27 -2.91 -5.17
CA ASP A 118 -15.40 -3.81 -5.28
C ASP A 118 -15.13 -5.23 -4.74
N GLN A 119 -14.32 -5.30 -3.67
CA GLN A 119 -13.89 -6.53 -3.03
C GLN A 119 -14.68 -6.80 -1.75
N ASN A 120 -14.81 -8.06 -1.36
CA ASN A 120 -15.30 -8.40 -0.02
C ASN A 120 -14.13 -8.47 0.96
N ILE A 121 -14.18 -7.65 2.01
CA ILE A 121 -13.30 -7.77 3.17
C ILE A 121 -14.10 -8.49 4.25
N GLU A 122 -13.57 -9.62 4.70
CA GLU A 122 -14.18 -10.41 5.76
C GLU A 122 -14.16 -9.63 7.09
N GLU A 123 -15.28 -9.64 7.82
CA GLU A 123 -15.42 -8.97 9.10
C GLU A 123 -14.41 -9.46 10.15
N VAL A 124 -14.00 -10.73 10.05
CA VAL A 124 -12.95 -11.34 10.87
C VAL A 124 -11.60 -10.59 10.73
N LYS A 125 -11.24 -10.13 9.52
CA LYS A 125 -10.03 -9.33 9.31
C LYS A 125 -10.13 -7.95 9.97
N ILE A 126 -11.31 -7.33 9.96
CA ILE A 126 -11.54 -6.03 10.61
C ILE A 126 -11.41 -6.16 12.15
N ASP A 127 -11.94 -7.23 12.73
CA ASP A 127 -11.79 -7.50 14.16
C ASP A 127 -10.32 -7.78 14.54
N TYR A 128 -9.57 -8.47 13.67
CA TYR A 128 -8.13 -8.66 13.86
C TYR A 128 -7.37 -7.32 13.86
N ILE A 129 -7.63 -6.45 12.88
CA ILE A 129 -7.04 -5.10 12.80
C ILE A 129 -7.34 -4.31 14.07
N ARG A 130 -8.58 -4.38 14.55
CA ARG A 130 -9.01 -3.74 15.80
C ARG A 130 -8.23 -4.23 17.00
N LYS A 131 -8.01 -5.54 17.11
CA LYS A 131 -7.23 -6.16 18.20
C LYS A 131 -5.74 -5.84 18.09
N ALA A 132 -5.18 -5.85 16.88
CA ALA A 132 -3.77 -5.58 16.63
C ALA A 132 -3.41 -4.12 16.94
N PHE A 133 -4.21 -3.15 16.49
CA PHE A 133 -3.97 -1.73 16.78
C PHE A 133 -4.50 -1.28 18.15
N GLY A 134 -5.62 -1.84 18.64
CA GLY A 134 -5.94 -1.89 20.07
C GLY A 134 -7.21 -1.20 20.55
N SER A 135 -8.38 -1.85 20.48
CA SER A 135 -9.61 -1.37 21.14
C SER A 135 -9.91 -1.95 22.54
N THR A 136 -9.00 -2.68 23.19
CA THR A 136 -9.30 -3.30 24.51
C THR A 136 -8.24 -3.00 25.56
N SER A 137 -8.66 -3.11 26.82
CA SER A 137 -7.97 -2.75 28.08
C SER A 137 -6.58 -3.35 28.33
N ARG A 138 -6.07 -4.19 27.41
CA ARG A 138 -4.69 -4.70 27.41
C ARG A 138 -3.78 -4.08 26.34
N GLY A 139 -4.29 -3.12 25.56
CA GLY A 139 -3.54 -2.28 24.62
C GLY A 139 -2.95 -3.03 23.45
N GLY A 140 -3.52 -2.90 22.25
CA GLY A 140 -2.82 -3.24 21.01
C GLY A 140 -1.58 -2.37 20.79
N MET A 141 -0.91 -2.49 19.65
CA MET A 141 0.38 -1.81 19.41
C MET A 141 0.32 -0.28 19.63
N LEU A 142 -0.78 0.38 19.27
CA LEU A 142 -0.95 1.83 19.49
C LEU A 142 -1.16 2.16 20.96
N GLY A 143 -1.96 1.35 21.67
CA GLY A 143 -2.17 1.54 23.11
C GLY A 143 -0.89 1.33 23.89
N TYR A 144 -0.10 0.33 23.51
CA TYR A 144 1.20 0.05 24.14
C TYR A 144 2.24 1.14 23.84
N ALA A 145 2.32 1.60 22.59
CA ALA A 145 3.20 2.70 22.21
C ALA A 145 2.85 4.00 22.96
N LYS A 146 1.56 4.32 23.08
CA LYS A 146 1.09 5.45 23.88
C LYS A 146 1.46 5.30 25.36
N HIS A 147 1.32 4.09 25.91
CA HIS A 147 1.73 3.82 27.28
C HIS A 147 3.23 4.08 27.50
N CYS A 148 4.09 3.67 26.56
CA CYS A 148 5.52 3.95 26.63
C CYS A 148 5.80 5.45 26.73
N THR A 149 5.19 6.25 25.83
CA THR A 149 5.37 7.69 25.83
C THR A 149 4.77 8.36 27.06
N ASP A 150 3.57 8.00 27.49
CA ASP A 150 2.92 8.68 28.61
C ASP A 150 3.62 8.41 29.95
N SER A 151 4.26 7.24 30.09
CA SER A 151 4.81 6.79 31.38
C SER A 151 6.31 7.04 31.54
N TYR A 152 7.07 7.04 30.43
CA TYR A 152 8.54 6.90 30.50
C TYR A 152 9.33 8.00 29.77
N LYS A 153 8.70 9.12 29.37
CA LYS A 153 9.36 10.25 28.66
C LYS A 153 10.66 10.75 29.31
N GLU A 154 10.71 10.74 30.65
CA GLU A 154 11.87 11.19 31.42
C GLU A 154 12.72 10.02 31.98
N ARG A 155 12.39 8.78 31.62
CA ARG A 155 12.93 7.57 32.22
C ARG A 155 13.53 6.66 31.14
N ALA A 156 14.76 6.96 30.73
CA ALA A 156 15.43 6.31 29.59
C ALA A 156 15.55 4.79 29.73
N ASN A 157 15.82 4.27 30.92
CA ASN A 157 15.97 2.81 31.13
C ASN A 157 14.63 2.08 30.99
N GLU A 158 13.58 2.61 31.59
CA GLU A 158 12.23 2.06 31.49
C GLU A 158 11.66 2.22 30.07
N MET A 159 11.97 3.33 29.41
CA MET A 159 11.63 3.53 27.99
C MET A 159 12.31 2.49 27.11
N ALA A 160 13.60 2.20 27.31
CA ALA A 160 14.32 1.16 26.54
C ALA A 160 13.57 -0.18 26.59
N VAL A 161 13.19 -0.62 27.79
CA VAL A 161 12.45 -1.88 28.00
C VAL A 161 11.08 -1.82 27.34
N CYS A 162 10.38 -0.68 27.43
CA CYS A 162 9.08 -0.51 26.79
C CYS A 162 9.18 -0.59 25.26
N LEU A 163 10.16 0.08 24.66
CA LEU A 163 10.37 0.08 23.21
C LEU A 163 10.78 -1.32 22.68
N GLU A 164 11.59 -2.07 23.43
CA GLU A 164 11.91 -3.46 23.08
C GLU A 164 10.67 -4.36 23.04
N ASN A 165 9.78 -4.22 24.02
CA ASN A 165 8.50 -4.95 24.03
C ASN A 165 7.59 -4.52 22.88
N LEU A 166 7.53 -3.21 22.58
CA LEU A 166 6.77 -2.68 21.46
C LEU A 166 7.30 -3.24 20.13
N ARG A 167 8.61 -3.25 19.93
CA ARG A 167 9.27 -3.84 18.75
C ARG A 167 8.99 -5.33 18.62
N ALA A 168 8.95 -6.06 19.73
CA ALA A 168 8.56 -7.47 19.74
C ALA A 168 7.09 -7.65 19.31
N MET A 169 6.17 -6.82 19.82
CA MET A 169 4.76 -6.82 19.41
C MET A 169 4.60 -6.51 17.92
N LEU A 170 5.31 -5.50 17.41
CA LEU A 170 5.32 -5.15 15.99
C LEU A 170 5.83 -6.30 15.13
N SER A 171 6.88 -6.98 15.56
CA SER A 171 7.44 -8.14 14.85
C SER A 171 6.45 -9.32 14.78
N GLN A 172 5.63 -9.51 15.82
CA GLN A 172 4.59 -10.56 15.84
C GLN A 172 3.40 -10.28 14.90
N GLN A 173 3.21 -9.04 14.46
CA GLN A 173 2.16 -8.67 13.51
C GLN A 173 2.67 -8.49 12.08
N TYR A 174 3.97 -8.71 11.85
CA TYR A 174 4.65 -8.39 10.60
C TYR A 174 3.95 -9.00 9.38
N LEU A 175 3.72 -10.32 9.37
CA LEU A 175 3.14 -11.02 8.23
C LEU A 175 1.70 -10.60 7.91
N PHE A 176 0.97 -10.05 8.88
CA PHE A 176 -0.36 -9.52 8.62
C PHE A 176 -0.31 -8.21 7.82
N PHE A 177 0.64 -7.32 8.15
CA PHE A 177 0.77 -6.02 7.49
C PHE A 177 1.68 -6.06 6.26
N MET A 178 2.54 -7.08 6.16
CA MET A 178 3.47 -7.29 5.06
C MET A 178 3.42 -8.73 4.57
N PRO A 179 2.31 -9.15 3.95
CA PRO A 179 2.13 -10.57 3.69
C PRO A 179 2.97 -11.03 2.48
N GLU A 180 3.49 -12.26 2.58
CA GLU A 180 4.40 -12.84 1.59
C GLU A 180 3.63 -13.69 0.58
N GLY A 181 3.81 -13.43 -0.73
CA GLY A 181 3.26 -14.29 -1.78
C GLY A 181 1.73 -14.23 -1.95
N GLU A 182 1.10 -13.18 -1.43
CA GLU A 182 -0.35 -12.99 -1.46
C GLU A 182 -0.94 -12.57 -2.81
N THR A 183 -2.26 -12.67 -2.92
CA THR A 183 -3.04 -12.19 -4.07
C THR A 183 -3.03 -10.66 -4.18
N PRO A 184 -3.28 -10.09 -5.37
CA PRO A 184 -3.41 -8.64 -5.55
C PRO A 184 -4.38 -8.00 -4.54
N SER A 185 -5.53 -8.62 -4.31
CA SER A 185 -6.55 -8.16 -3.35
C SER A 185 -6.03 -8.05 -1.91
N ALA A 186 -5.17 -8.97 -1.48
CA ALA A 186 -4.59 -8.92 -0.15
C ALA A 186 -3.58 -7.77 -0.01
N TYR A 187 -2.79 -7.47 -1.06
CA TYR A 187 -1.92 -6.28 -1.05
C TYR A 187 -2.73 -4.99 -0.97
N GLU A 188 -3.80 -4.85 -1.75
CA GLU A 188 -4.60 -3.63 -1.75
C GLU A 188 -5.29 -3.37 -0.39
N GLN A 189 -5.68 -4.44 0.30
CA GLN A 189 -6.27 -4.36 1.65
C GLN A 189 -5.24 -4.01 2.74
N THR A 190 -3.99 -4.47 2.59
CA THR A 190 -2.97 -4.35 3.64
C THR A 190 -2.10 -3.11 3.50
N LEU A 191 -1.83 -2.61 2.29
CA LEU A 191 -0.98 -1.44 2.05
C LEU A 191 -1.37 -0.15 2.83
N PRO A 192 -2.66 0.21 2.97
CA PRO A 192 -3.05 1.35 3.81
C PRO A 192 -2.80 1.11 5.30
N LEU A 193 -2.89 -0.13 5.77
CA LEU A 193 -2.58 -0.51 7.15
C LEU A 193 -1.06 -0.52 7.38
N PHE A 194 -0.33 -0.99 6.38
CA PHE A 194 1.13 -1.05 6.35
C PHE A 194 1.76 0.31 6.60
N ARG A 195 1.18 1.42 6.09
CA ARG A 195 1.74 2.75 6.34
C ARG A 195 1.78 3.12 7.84
N MET A 196 0.71 2.78 8.57
CA MET A 196 0.59 3.07 10.00
C MET A 196 1.49 2.14 10.81
N TYR A 197 1.50 0.85 10.44
CA TYR A 197 2.39 -0.14 11.01
C TYR A 197 3.87 0.24 10.81
N GLY A 198 4.24 0.59 9.59
CA GLY A 198 5.61 0.95 9.21
C GLY A 198 6.07 2.23 9.90
N GLN A 199 5.22 3.25 9.99
CA GLN A 199 5.55 4.49 10.71
C GLN A 199 5.77 4.20 12.20
N LEU A 200 4.88 3.42 12.83
CA LEU A 200 5.05 3.02 14.23
C LEU A 200 6.36 2.26 14.45
N TYR A 201 6.75 1.42 13.49
CA TYR A 201 8.02 0.68 13.54
C TYR A 201 9.22 1.61 13.44
N VAL A 202 9.22 2.53 12.46
CA VAL A 202 10.29 3.50 12.26
C VAL A 202 10.47 4.38 13.49
N ASP A 203 9.38 4.92 14.05
CA ASP A 203 9.42 5.79 15.23
C ASP A 203 9.89 5.02 16.47
N THR A 204 9.49 3.75 16.63
CA THR A 204 9.98 2.88 17.71
C THR A 204 11.51 2.75 17.65
N LEU A 205 12.05 2.47 16.46
CA LEU A 205 13.50 2.33 16.28
C LEU A 205 14.24 3.66 16.47
N LEU A 206 13.70 4.78 15.98
CA LEU A 206 14.29 6.10 16.22
C LEU A 206 14.33 6.45 17.71
N ASP A 207 13.28 6.13 18.45
CA ASP A 207 13.26 6.34 19.90
C ASP A 207 14.24 5.39 20.63
N GLN A 208 14.47 4.17 20.13
CA GLN A 208 15.51 3.28 20.65
C GLN A 208 16.92 3.87 20.45
N ILE A 209 17.21 4.42 19.27
CA ILE A 209 18.46 5.12 18.99
C ILE A 209 18.62 6.28 19.97
N ALA A 210 17.60 7.13 20.11
CA ALA A 210 17.61 8.28 21.02
C ALA A 210 17.86 7.89 22.49
N VAL A 211 17.23 6.80 22.96
CA VAL A 211 17.40 6.28 24.31
C VAL A 211 18.83 5.81 24.55
N GLU A 212 19.40 5.01 23.65
CA GLU A 212 20.76 4.48 23.84
C GLU A 212 21.82 5.57 23.74
N LYS A 213 21.64 6.54 22.84
CA LYS A 213 22.46 7.75 22.82
C LYS A 213 22.36 8.50 24.15
N LYS A 214 21.16 8.77 24.69
CA LYS A 214 20.99 9.46 26.00
C LYS A 214 21.66 8.71 27.16
N LYS A 215 21.79 7.39 27.07
CA LYS A 215 22.50 6.54 28.04
C LYS A 215 24.02 6.49 27.84
N GLY A 216 24.53 7.03 26.73
CA GLY A 216 25.95 6.99 26.36
C GLY A 216 26.39 5.66 25.73
N HIS A 217 25.44 4.83 25.27
CA HIS A 217 25.72 3.57 24.58
C HIS A 217 25.65 3.77 23.06
N GLU A 218 26.65 4.48 22.51
CA GLU A 218 26.69 4.79 21.07
C GLU A 218 26.64 3.50 20.23
N ASP A 219 27.41 2.48 20.61
CA ASP A 219 27.45 1.19 19.92
C ASP A 219 26.06 0.55 19.77
N LEU A 220 25.25 0.57 20.83
CA LEU A 220 23.88 0.10 20.80
C LEU A 220 22.99 0.96 19.89
N ALA A 221 23.16 2.29 19.96
CA ALA A 221 22.44 3.22 19.09
C ALA A 221 22.76 2.99 17.61
N GLU A 222 24.03 2.71 17.27
CA GLU A 222 24.44 2.35 15.91
C GLU A 222 23.87 1.01 15.44
N ARG A 223 23.76 0.01 16.32
CA ARG A 223 23.05 -1.25 15.99
C ARG A 223 21.57 -1.01 15.70
N HIS A 224 20.89 -0.18 16.49
CA HIS A 224 19.49 0.18 16.23
C HIS A 224 19.35 0.97 14.92
N ALA A 225 20.29 1.86 14.60
CA ALA A 225 20.33 2.58 13.32
C ALA A 225 20.50 1.62 12.13
N GLU A 226 21.40 0.65 12.22
CA GLU A 226 21.57 -0.35 11.17
C GLU A 226 20.34 -1.25 11.02
N ALA A 227 19.70 -1.62 12.12
CA ALA A 227 18.42 -2.35 12.10
C ALA A 227 17.31 -1.54 11.41
N LEU A 228 17.23 -0.23 11.66
CA LEU A 228 16.28 0.66 10.98
C LEU A 228 16.55 0.72 9.48
N ILE A 229 17.80 0.91 9.07
CA ILE A 229 18.20 0.95 7.65
C ILE A 229 17.80 -0.35 6.95
N ALA A 230 18.08 -1.50 7.56
CA ALA A 230 17.68 -2.80 7.03
C ALA A 230 16.16 -2.94 6.94
N LYS A 231 15.42 -2.50 7.97
CA LYS A 231 13.95 -2.59 8.00
C LYS A 231 13.30 -1.71 6.94
N VAL A 232 13.77 -0.48 6.76
CA VAL A 232 13.28 0.45 5.74
C VAL A 232 13.52 -0.11 4.33
N LYS A 233 14.64 -0.80 4.11
CA LYS A 233 14.88 -1.50 2.84
C LYS A 233 13.84 -2.60 2.60
N GLU A 234 13.54 -3.43 3.62
CA GLU A 234 12.49 -4.45 3.53
C GLU A 234 11.11 -3.83 3.26
N PHE A 235 10.77 -2.71 3.92
CA PHE A 235 9.53 -1.95 3.69
C PHE A 235 9.43 -1.43 2.26
N LYS A 236 10.52 -0.89 1.72
CA LYS A 236 10.59 -0.41 0.35
C LYS A 236 10.37 -1.55 -0.64
N GLU A 237 11.12 -2.64 -0.52
CA GLU A 237 11.01 -3.81 -1.40
C GLU A 237 9.58 -4.40 -1.38
N HIS A 238 8.97 -4.50 -0.20
CA HIS A 238 7.58 -4.94 -0.06
C HIS A 238 6.61 -4.02 -0.81
N SER A 239 6.71 -2.70 -0.58
CA SER A 239 5.81 -1.72 -1.21
C SER A 239 5.94 -1.69 -2.73
N GLU A 240 7.17 -1.79 -3.27
CA GLU A 240 7.43 -1.83 -4.71
C GLU A 240 6.90 -3.12 -5.34
N LYS A 241 7.10 -4.27 -4.67
CA LYS A 241 6.55 -5.56 -5.11
C LYS A 241 5.02 -5.55 -5.13
N ALA A 242 4.40 -5.09 -4.04
CA ALA A 242 2.96 -4.99 -3.91
C ALA A 242 2.37 -4.09 -5.00
N LEU A 243 2.93 -2.88 -5.18
CA LEU A 243 2.48 -1.94 -6.21
C LEU A 243 2.60 -2.52 -7.62
N LYS A 244 3.71 -3.21 -7.93
CA LYS A 244 3.89 -3.87 -9.21
C LYS A 244 2.80 -4.92 -9.47
N ILE A 245 2.51 -5.77 -8.48
CA ILE A 245 1.47 -6.81 -8.58
C ILE A 245 0.09 -6.18 -8.79
N ILE A 246 -0.25 -5.14 -8.02
CA ILE A 246 -1.52 -4.41 -8.15
C ILE A 246 -1.65 -3.81 -9.55
N VAL A 247 -0.65 -3.05 -10.00
CA VAL A 247 -0.67 -2.41 -11.32
C VAL A 247 -0.82 -3.44 -12.43
N MET A 248 -0.05 -4.54 -12.38
CA MET A 248 -0.16 -5.60 -13.39
C MET A 248 -1.55 -6.22 -13.42
N ASN A 249 -2.12 -6.54 -12.26
CA ASN A 249 -3.47 -7.10 -12.15
C ASN A 249 -4.51 -6.16 -12.74
N HIS A 250 -4.45 -4.85 -12.44
CA HIS A 250 -5.41 -3.87 -12.97
C HIS A 250 -5.26 -3.60 -14.46
N LEU A 251 -4.08 -3.81 -15.04
CA LEU A 251 -3.86 -3.61 -16.47
C LEU A 251 -4.18 -4.84 -17.31
N GLU A 252 -4.34 -6.01 -16.71
CA GLU A 252 -4.47 -7.28 -17.44
C GLU A 252 -5.84 -7.38 -18.15
N PRO A 253 -5.86 -7.51 -19.50
CA PRO A 253 -7.08 -7.70 -20.25
C PRO A 253 -7.41 -9.18 -20.44
N HIS A 254 -8.69 -9.54 -20.31
CA HIS A 254 -9.19 -10.89 -20.53
C HIS A 254 -10.35 -10.89 -21.52
N ILE A 255 -10.36 -11.83 -22.46
CA ILE A 255 -11.50 -11.98 -23.38
C ILE A 255 -12.70 -12.50 -22.58
N MET A 256 -13.84 -11.82 -22.69
CA MET A 256 -15.07 -12.20 -22.00
C MET A 256 -15.61 -13.57 -22.53
N PRO A 257 -15.82 -14.60 -21.67
CA PRO A 257 -16.29 -15.93 -22.08
C PRO A 257 -17.75 -15.93 -22.62
N PRO A 258 -18.19 -16.98 -23.35
CA PRO A 258 -17.88 -17.12 -24.77
C PRO A 258 -19.12 -17.35 -25.63
N LYS A 259 -20.36 -17.08 -25.16
CA LYS A 259 -21.52 -17.52 -25.95
C LYS A 259 -21.66 -16.81 -27.29
N ASN A 260 -21.16 -15.58 -27.45
CA ASN A 260 -21.17 -14.83 -28.71
C ASN A 260 -20.04 -13.77 -28.78
N ASN A 261 -18.85 -14.06 -28.24
CA ASN A 261 -17.71 -13.12 -28.22
C ASN A 261 -16.47 -13.76 -28.87
N PRO A 262 -15.90 -13.20 -29.95
CA PRO A 262 -16.38 -12.01 -30.67
C PRO A 262 -17.67 -12.28 -31.46
N SER A 263 -18.51 -11.26 -31.58
CA SER A 263 -19.73 -11.30 -32.39
C SER A 263 -19.43 -10.67 -33.75
N CYS A 264 -19.50 -11.44 -34.83
CA CYS A 264 -19.12 -10.99 -36.16
C CYS A 264 -20.29 -11.01 -37.16
N ALA A 265 -20.36 -9.97 -37.99
CA ALA A 265 -21.24 -9.89 -39.15
C ALA A 265 -20.38 -9.80 -40.44
N PRO A 266 -20.66 -10.61 -41.47
CA PRO A 266 -20.01 -10.48 -42.76
C PRO A 266 -20.43 -9.17 -43.45
N LEU A 267 -19.47 -8.50 -44.07
CA LEU A 267 -19.69 -7.40 -45.00
C LEU A 267 -19.38 -7.86 -46.43
N SER A 268 -19.69 -7.02 -47.41
CA SER A 268 -19.23 -7.18 -48.79
C SER A 268 -17.70 -7.39 -48.83
N ASP A 269 -17.22 -8.15 -49.82
CA ASP A 269 -15.79 -8.30 -50.11
C ASP A 269 -14.92 -9.05 -49.07
N GLY A 270 -15.52 -9.90 -48.25
CA GLY A 270 -14.78 -10.82 -47.36
C GLY A 270 -14.24 -10.18 -46.08
N VAL A 271 -14.56 -8.91 -45.83
CA VAL A 271 -14.32 -8.21 -44.56
C VAL A 271 -15.44 -8.54 -43.58
N ARG A 272 -15.14 -8.66 -42.29
CA ARG A 272 -16.14 -8.82 -41.23
C ARG A 272 -16.09 -7.64 -40.28
N MET A 273 -17.25 -7.15 -39.87
CA MET A 273 -17.37 -6.26 -38.72
C MET A 273 -17.57 -7.14 -37.49
N CYS A 274 -16.66 -7.04 -36.53
CA CYS A 274 -16.69 -7.83 -35.31
C CYS A 274 -16.71 -6.92 -34.08
N VAL A 275 -17.53 -7.28 -33.11
CA VAL A 275 -17.51 -6.71 -31.77
C VAL A 275 -16.80 -7.70 -30.86
N CYS A 276 -15.73 -7.27 -30.21
CA CYS A 276 -15.11 -8.04 -29.13
C CYS A 276 -15.19 -7.26 -27.83
N THR A 277 -15.64 -7.92 -26.77
CA THR A 277 -15.62 -7.35 -25.42
C THR A 277 -14.52 -8.01 -24.60
N ILE A 278 -13.71 -7.20 -23.93
CA ILE A 278 -12.66 -7.62 -23.01
C ILE A 278 -12.98 -7.09 -21.62
N ALA A 279 -12.75 -7.90 -20.59
CA ALA A 279 -12.69 -7.47 -19.20
C ALA A 279 -11.29 -6.94 -18.90
N ILE A 280 -11.17 -6.02 -17.95
CA ILE A 280 -9.88 -5.48 -17.49
C ILE A 280 -9.82 -5.60 -15.98
N GLY A 281 -8.70 -6.12 -15.47
CA GLY A 281 -8.44 -6.24 -14.04
C GLY A 281 -9.56 -6.93 -13.25
N PRO A 282 -9.87 -6.49 -12.01
CA PRO A 282 -10.90 -7.08 -11.16
C PRO A 282 -12.33 -6.73 -11.64
N SER A 283 -12.64 -7.05 -12.89
CA SER A 283 -13.93 -6.84 -13.53
C SER A 283 -15.04 -7.66 -12.85
N LYS A 284 -16.23 -7.05 -12.69
CA LYS A 284 -17.48 -7.76 -12.34
C LYS A 284 -18.09 -8.48 -13.55
N PHE A 285 -17.26 -9.24 -14.24
CA PHE A 285 -17.60 -9.89 -15.49
C PHE A 285 -18.79 -10.88 -15.36
N ASN A 286 -18.92 -11.56 -14.22
CA ASN A 286 -20.03 -12.50 -13.99
C ASN A 286 -21.42 -11.83 -13.92
N ALA A 287 -21.48 -10.50 -13.95
CA ALA A 287 -22.72 -9.72 -13.97
C ALA A 287 -23.18 -9.35 -15.39
N VAL A 288 -22.90 -10.18 -16.39
CA VAL A 288 -23.46 -10.07 -17.75
C VAL A 288 -24.85 -10.71 -17.84
N ASP A 289 -25.63 -10.33 -18.84
CA ASP A 289 -26.91 -10.98 -19.10
C ASP A 289 -26.72 -12.42 -19.64
N LYS A 290 -27.82 -13.15 -19.82
CA LYS A 290 -27.82 -14.53 -20.35
C LYS A 290 -27.20 -14.68 -21.75
N ASN A 291 -27.02 -13.58 -22.48
CA ASN A 291 -26.43 -13.52 -23.82
C ASN A 291 -24.96 -13.09 -23.79
N GLY A 292 -24.39 -12.78 -22.62
CA GLY A 292 -23.03 -12.28 -22.46
C GLY A 292 -22.89 -10.78 -22.70
N ILE A 293 -23.99 -10.02 -22.67
CA ILE A 293 -24.00 -8.56 -22.85
C ILE A 293 -23.78 -7.89 -21.48
N PRO A 294 -22.90 -6.86 -21.39
CA PRO A 294 -22.75 -6.05 -20.20
C PRO A 294 -24.10 -5.50 -19.69
N THR A 295 -24.33 -5.60 -18.38
CA THR A 295 -25.48 -4.97 -17.69
C THR A 295 -25.03 -3.71 -16.94
N ASP A 296 -25.97 -3.03 -16.28
CA ASP A 296 -25.71 -1.97 -15.31
C ASP A 296 -24.74 -2.39 -14.18
N LYS A 297 -24.60 -3.70 -13.93
CA LYS A 297 -23.71 -4.26 -12.92
C LYS A 297 -22.36 -4.73 -13.45
N THR A 298 -22.17 -4.79 -14.78
CA THR A 298 -20.90 -5.20 -15.39
C THR A 298 -19.91 -4.05 -15.32
N LYS A 299 -18.72 -4.27 -14.74
CA LYS A 299 -17.70 -3.24 -14.55
C LYS A 299 -16.36 -3.62 -15.18
N ASN A 300 -15.52 -2.63 -15.46
CA ASN A 300 -14.16 -2.72 -15.98
C ASN A 300 -14.06 -3.56 -17.25
N PHE A 301 -14.56 -3.02 -18.37
CA PHE A 301 -14.51 -3.70 -19.66
C PHE A 301 -14.24 -2.72 -20.82
N CYS A 302 -13.81 -3.24 -21.96
CA CYS A 302 -13.79 -2.50 -23.21
C CYS A 302 -14.50 -3.26 -24.32
N VAL A 303 -15.10 -2.50 -25.22
CA VAL A 303 -15.75 -2.98 -26.43
C VAL A 303 -14.95 -2.48 -27.63
N GLY A 304 -14.35 -3.39 -28.38
CA GLY A 304 -13.72 -3.10 -29.66
C GLY A 304 -14.67 -3.37 -30.82
N VAL A 305 -14.84 -2.41 -31.72
CA VAL A 305 -15.53 -2.57 -33.01
C VAL A 305 -14.47 -2.60 -34.11
N ILE A 306 -14.21 -3.79 -34.63
CA ILE A 306 -13.06 -4.08 -35.51
C ILE A 306 -13.55 -4.54 -36.88
N TYR A 307 -13.05 -3.90 -37.94
CA TYR A 307 -13.25 -4.33 -39.33
C TYR A 307 -12.05 -5.18 -39.75
N THR A 308 -12.20 -6.49 -39.81
CA THR A 308 -11.05 -7.37 -40.01
C THR A 308 -11.40 -8.73 -40.61
N SER A 309 -10.41 -9.31 -41.31
CA SER A 309 -10.38 -10.73 -41.66
C SER A 309 -9.64 -11.58 -40.60
N ARG A 310 -8.92 -10.93 -39.66
CA ARG A 310 -8.09 -11.55 -38.60
C ARG A 310 -8.85 -11.69 -37.28
N ASP A 311 -8.16 -12.10 -36.21
CA ASP A 311 -8.72 -12.23 -34.86
C ASP A 311 -9.11 -10.85 -34.27
N PRO A 312 -10.42 -10.57 -34.10
CA PRO A 312 -10.89 -9.26 -33.65
C PRO A 312 -10.61 -9.01 -32.17
N CYS A 313 -10.55 -10.05 -31.34
CA CYS A 313 -10.26 -9.90 -29.91
C CYS A 313 -8.78 -9.59 -29.66
N LYS A 314 -7.86 -10.22 -30.40
CA LYS A 314 -6.45 -9.82 -30.37
C LYS A 314 -6.24 -8.38 -30.81
N THR A 315 -7.01 -7.92 -31.80
CA THR A 315 -6.95 -6.53 -32.28
C THR A 315 -7.47 -5.57 -31.21
N THR A 316 -8.57 -5.92 -30.55
CA THR A 316 -9.15 -5.15 -29.43
C THR A 316 -8.17 -5.04 -28.25
N ILE A 317 -7.52 -6.14 -27.87
CA ILE A 317 -6.50 -6.13 -26.79
C ILE A 317 -5.33 -5.19 -27.14
N ARG A 318 -4.87 -5.19 -28.41
CA ARG A 318 -3.80 -4.28 -28.85
C ARG A 318 -4.22 -2.82 -28.81
N ALA A 319 -5.45 -2.53 -29.26
CA ALA A 319 -5.99 -1.17 -29.20
C ALA A 319 -6.10 -0.69 -27.74
N TYR A 320 -6.62 -1.53 -26.83
CA TYR A 320 -6.62 -1.24 -25.39
C TYR A 320 -5.21 -0.92 -24.85
N ALA A 321 -4.21 -1.75 -25.20
CA ALA A 321 -2.84 -1.54 -24.75
C ALA A 321 -2.24 -0.22 -25.23
N ASN A 322 -2.57 0.21 -26.45
CA ASN A 322 -2.05 1.44 -27.05
C ASN A 322 -2.79 2.69 -26.54
N ASP A 323 -4.12 2.60 -26.42
CA ASP A 323 -4.97 3.78 -26.29
C ASP A 323 -5.41 4.05 -24.84
N TYR A 324 -5.45 3.01 -23.98
CA TYR A 324 -6.03 3.12 -22.63
C TYR A 324 -5.10 2.65 -21.50
N ALA A 325 -4.37 1.55 -21.68
CA ALA A 325 -3.63 0.91 -20.60
C ALA A 325 -2.58 1.84 -19.95
N ARG A 326 -1.94 2.71 -20.73
CA ARG A 326 -0.92 3.65 -20.21
C ARG A 326 -1.50 4.70 -19.27
N GLU A 327 -2.60 5.34 -19.67
CA GLU A 327 -3.24 6.38 -18.86
C GLU A 327 -3.84 5.77 -17.60
N HIS A 328 -4.51 4.62 -17.74
CA HIS A 328 -5.06 3.88 -16.61
C HIS A 328 -3.96 3.48 -15.60
N GLY A 329 -2.85 2.92 -16.08
CA GLY A 329 -1.69 2.58 -15.25
C GLY A 329 -1.07 3.78 -14.53
N THR A 330 -0.98 4.93 -15.21
CA THR A 330 -0.46 6.17 -14.62
C THR A 330 -1.31 6.64 -13.44
N ALA A 331 -2.63 6.52 -13.55
CA ALA A 331 -3.54 6.91 -12.48
C ALA A 331 -3.45 5.99 -11.26
N ILE A 332 -3.39 4.67 -11.47
CA ILE A 332 -3.21 3.67 -10.40
C ILE A 332 -1.90 3.94 -9.64
N VAL A 333 -0.81 4.15 -10.36
CA VAL A 333 0.50 4.47 -9.76
C VAL A 333 0.45 5.78 -8.98
N THR A 334 -0.22 6.81 -9.51
CA THR A 334 -0.36 8.10 -8.84
C THR A 334 -1.12 7.99 -7.53
N TYR A 335 -2.21 7.22 -7.50
CA TYR A 335 -2.97 6.96 -6.28
C TYR A 335 -2.11 6.28 -5.21
N TRP A 336 -1.50 5.14 -5.53
CA TRP A 336 -0.69 4.39 -4.57
C TRP A 336 0.57 5.14 -4.13
N ARG A 337 1.13 5.98 -5.00
CA ARG A 337 2.21 6.90 -4.62
C ARG A 337 1.76 7.85 -3.52
N LYS A 338 0.55 8.40 -3.56
CA LYS A 338 0.02 9.28 -2.51
C LYS A 338 -0.32 8.52 -1.23
N GLN A 339 -0.86 7.31 -1.35
CA GLN A 339 -1.30 6.54 -0.18
C GLN A 339 -0.15 5.91 0.60
N VAL A 340 0.91 5.49 -0.08
CA VAL A 340 2.02 4.71 0.52
C VAL A 340 3.40 5.13 0.00
N GLY A 341 3.53 5.49 -1.29
CA GLY A 341 4.85 5.79 -1.87
C GLY A 341 5.55 7.00 -1.26
N GLN A 342 4.81 8.06 -0.90
CA GLN A 342 5.36 9.27 -0.30
C GLN A 342 5.99 8.98 1.08
N ILE A 343 5.28 8.25 1.93
CA ILE A 343 5.76 7.91 3.27
C ILE A 343 6.95 6.95 3.22
N VAL A 344 6.95 5.95 2.32
CA VAL A 344 8.10 5.05 2.11
C VAL A 344 9.33 5.82 1.62
N SER A 345 9.13 6.83 0.76
CA SER A 345 10.23 7.69 0.32
C SER A 345 10.84 8.48 1.49
N LYS A 346 10.02 8.93 2.45
CA LYS A 346 10.51 9.62 3.65
C LYS A 346 11.26 8.66 4.57
N TRP A 347 10.74 7.46 4.81
CA TRP A 347 11.49 6.43 5.54
C TRP A 347 12.84 6.13 4.91
N THR A 348 12.91 6.06 3.58
CA THR A 348 14.17 5.87 2.85
C THR A 348 15.16 7.00 3.16
N LYS A 349 14.70 8.25 3.15
CA LYS A 349 15.54 9.40 3.53
C LYS A 349 15.95 9.38 5.00
N THR A 350 15.07 8.97 5.90
CA THR A 350 15.41 8.75 7.32
C THR A 350 16.54 7.74 7.46
N ALA A 351 16.47 6.61 6.74
CA ALA A 351 17.53 5.61 6.72
C ALA A 351 18.85 6.15 6.12
N GLU A 352 18.77 6.87 4.99
CA GLU A 352 19.92 7.53 4.36
C GLU A 352 20.59 8.55 5.29
N ALA A 353 19.80 9.30 6.07
CA ALA A 353 20.30 10.26 7.05
C ALA A 353 21.06 9.58 8.21
N LEU A 354 20.70 8.35 8.58
CA LEU A 354 21.38 7.57 9.62
C LEU A 354 22.62 6.82 9.10
N GLN A 355 22.74 6.60 7.79
CA GLN A 355 23.86 5.85 7.20
C GLN A 355 25.25 6.39 7.61
N PRO A 356 25.51 7.72 7.63
CA PRO A 356 26.80 8.25 8.05
C PRO A 356 27.18 7.90 9.50
N MET A 357 26.20 7.78 10.40
CA MET A 357 26.42 7.39 11.80
C MET A 357 26.94 5.95 11.88
N VAL A 358 26.29 5.01 11.19
CA VAL A 358 26.70 3.60 11.13
C VAL A 358 28.07 3.45 10.44
N ASP A 359 28.28 4.14 9.32
CA ASP A 359 29.54 4.06 8.57
C ASP A 359 30.72 4.60 9.37
N LYS A 360 30.52 5.70 10.11
CA LYS A 360 31.54 6.28 10.98
C LYS A 360 31.94 5.30 12.08
N HIS A 361 30.97 4.69 12.75
CA HIS A 361 31.21 3.70 13.79
C HIS A 361 32.00 2.50 13.25
N LYS A 362 31.55 1.90 12.13
CA LYS A 362 32.25 0.77 11.50
C LYS A 362 33.69 1.09 11.10
N ARG A 363 33.98 2.34 10.72
CA ARG A 363 35.35 2.79 10.38
C ARG A 363 36.23 3.01 11.60
N SER A 364 35.65 3.35 12.76
CA SER A 364 36.40 3.49 14.00
C SER A 364 36.76 2.17 14.67
N LEU A 365 36.06 1.08 14.34
CA LEU A 365 36.32 -0.24 14.92
C LEU A 365 37.51 -0.96 14.25
N PRO A 366 38.38 -1.63 15.03
CA PRO A 366 39.28 -2.66 14.54
C PRO A 366 38.55 -3.78 13.78
N LEU A 367 39.23 -4.47 12.86
CA LEU A 367 38.61 -5.49 12.00
C LEU A 367 37.82 -6.56 12.76
N LEU A 368 38.36 -7.07 13.87
CA LEU A 368 37.70 -8.11 14.68
C LEU A 368 36.42 -7.58 15.36
N GLU A 369 36.46 -6.36 15.89
CA GLU A 369 35.31 -5.71 16.53
C GLU A 369 34.24 -5.36 15.50
N ARG A 370 34.64 -4.94 14.29
CA ARG A 370 33.70 -4.73 13.19
C ARG A 370 32.99 -6.03 12.78
N ILE A 371 33.71 -7.15 12.69
CA ILE A 371 33.10 -8.46 12.40
C ILE A 371 32.12 -8.85 13.52
N GLN A 372 32.46 -8.58 14.77
CA GLN A 372 31.57 -8.85 15.91
C GLN A 372 30.31 -7.99 15.85
N PHE A 373 30.45 -6.69 15.62
CA PHE A 373 29.33 -5.76 15.43
C PHE A 373 28.39 -6.22 14.32
N GLU A 374 28.92 -6.55 13.14
CA GLU A 374 28.13 -7.06 12.01
C GLU A 374 27.39 -8.37 12.34
N ARG A 375 28.02 -9.27 13.15
CA ARG A 375 27.37 -10.50 13.63
C ARG A 375 26.25 -10.23 14.63
N GLU A 376 26.43 -9.27 15.52
CA GLU A 376 25.42 -8.90 16.52
C GLU A 376 24.19 -8.28 15.84
N VAL A 377 24.39 -7.36 14.89
CA VAL A 377 23.31 -6.81 14.07
C VAL A 377 22.59 -7.92 13.31
N ALA A 378 23.33 -8.84 12.68
CA ALA A 378 22.73 -9.98 11.98
C ALA A 378 21.93 -10.90 12.92
N ALA A 379 22.41 -11.10 14.15
CA ALA A 379 21.72 -11.88 15.16
C ALA A 379 20.41 -11.22 15.62
N ASP A 380 20.40 -9.90 15.79
CA ASP A 380 19.21 -9.12 16.14
C ASP A 380 18.16 -9.18 15.02
N ILE A 381 18.57 -8.97 13.78
CA ILE A 381 17.70 -9.11 12.60
C ILE A 381 17.16 -10.54 12.50
N ALA A 382 17.99 -11.56 12.72
CA ALA A 382 17.57 -12.95 12.67
C ALA A 382 16.59 -13.31 13.80
N LYS A 383 16.81 -12.79 15.01
CA LYS A 383 15.88 -12.92 16.14
C LYS A 383 14.53 -12.33 15.79
N GLU A 384 14.53 -11.15 15.17
CA GLU A 384 13.32 -10.48 14.71
C GLU A 384 12.57 -11.34 13.67
N LYS A 385 13.27 -11.84 12.64
CA LYS A 385 12.68 -12.73 11.62
C LYS A 385 12.07 -14.00 12.22
N ARG A 386 12.72 -14.60 13.22
CA ARG A 386 12.17 -15.75 13.95
C ARG A 386 10.88 -15.41 14.70
N MET A 387 10.76 -14.18 15.23
CA MET A 387 9.52 -13.74 15.89
C MET A 387 8.38 -13.54 14.88
N MET A 388 8.69 -13.11 13.67
CA MET A 388 7.72 -12.96 12.58
C MET A 388 7.15 -14.32 12.14
N GLN A 389 7.99 -15.35 12.04
CA GLN A 389 7.61 -16.68 11.55
C GLN A 389 6.83 -17.53 12.58
N LYS A 390 7.03 -17.32 13.89
CA LYS A 390 6.44 -18.17 14.95
C LYS A 390 4.90 -18.17 15.00
N ARG A 391 4.21 -17.29 14.28
CA ARG A 391 2.74 -17.26 14.19
C ARG A 391 2.15 -18.03 13.01
N GLU A 392 2.92 -18.35 11.97
CA GLU A 392 2.43 -19.19 10.86
C GLU A 392 2.18 -20.64 11.31
N THR A 393 2.89 -21.12 12.34
CA THR A 393 2.75 -22.48 12.88
C THR A 393 1.75 -22.62 14.02
N ALA A 394 1.13 -21.53 14.47
CA ALA A 394 0.22 -21.52 15.63
C ALA A 394 -1.23 -21.15 15.28
N ALA A 395 -1.51 -20.88 14.00
CA ALA A 395 -2.84 -20.80 13.41
C ALA A 395 -3.06 -22.06 12.55
#